data_AF-A0A7V1V3E2-F1
#
_entry.id   AF-A0A7V1V3E2-F1
#
_cell.length_a   1.000
_cell.length_b   1.000
_cell.length_c   1.000
_cell.angle_alpha   90.00
_cell.angle_beta   90.00
_cell.angle_gamma   90.00
#
_symmetry.space_group_name_H-M   'P 1'
#
loop_
_entity.id
_entity.type
_entity.pdbx_description
1 polymer ?
#
loop_
_entity_poly.entity_id
_entity_poly.type
_entity_poly.pdbx_seq_one_letter_code
_entity_poly.pdbx_strand_id
1 'polypeptide(L)'
;MRWARGRKQFAILAVLAWLAIWLLVSVDYQGRPRLAVASAESLNVDNLPKDPKEFRKQVEQILIKGDRLVEKLRATKTPQAVAAVLDLMQTLDNVRREIVKLDRFDGAKWTEKEARGSVEAMLQLLKVQYEKASALGG
;
A
#
# COMPACT_ATOMS: atom_id res chain seq x y z
N MET A 1 -32.38 -20.73 -12.68
CA MET A 1 -31.74 -19.65 -11.91
C MET A 1 -30.24 -19.90 -11.76
N ARG A 2 -29.37 -19.32 -12.60
CA ARG A 2 -27.90 -19.43 -12.49
C ARG A 2 -27.21 -18.09 -12.85
N TRP A 3 -27.44 -17.08 -12.04
CA TRP A 3 -26.80 -15.76 -12.15
C TRP A 3 -26.22 -15.40 -10.78
N ALA A 4 -24.93 -15.65 -10.53
CA ALA A 4 -24.22 -15.05 -9.36
C ALA A 4 -22.71 -15.32 -9.30
N ARG A 5 -22.16 -16.29 -10.04
CA ARG A 5 -20.78 -16.76 -9.77
C ARG A 5 -19.66 -16.15 -10.64
N GLY A 6 -19.99 -15.34 -11.65
CA GLY A 6 -19.01 -14.80 -12.60
C GLY A 6 -18.33 -13.49 -12.19
N ARG A 7 -18.93 -12.64 -11.33
CA ARG A 7 -18.47 -11.24 -11.17
C ARG A 7 -17.21 -11.05 -10.33
N LYS A 8 -16.89 -11.98 -9.41
CA LYS A 8 -15.73 -11.84 -8.51
C LYS A 8 -14.39 -12.13 -9.19
N GLN A 9 -14.38 -13.01 -10.20
CA GLN A 9 -13.15 -13.33 -10.94
C GLN A 9 -12.74 -12.19 -11.91
N PHE A 10 -13.71 -11.47 -12.48
CA PHE A 10 -13.41 -10.33 -13.35
C PHE A 10 -12.80 -9.13 -12.60
N ALA A 11 -13.16 -8.91 -11.34
CA ALA A 11 -12.59 -7.81 -10.54
C ALA A 11 -11.11 -8.03 -10.22
N ILE A 12 -10.72 -9.27 -9.88
CA ILE A 12 -9.33 -9.63 -9.59
C ILE A 12 -8.49 -9.56 -10.87
N LEU A 13 -9.02 -10.05 -12.00
CA LEU A 13 -8.34 -9.97 -13.29
C LEU A 13 -8.20 -8.53 -13.79
N ALA A 14 -9.18 -7.65 -13.51
CA ALA A 14 -9.09 -6.24 -13.86
C ALA A 14 -8.00 -5.52 -13.03
N VAL A 15 -7.89 -5.80 -11.73
CA VAL A 15 -6.83 -5.23 -10.87
C VAL A 15 -5.44 -5.73 -11.28
N LEU A 16 -5.30 -7.01 -11.63
CA LEU A 16 -4.05 -7.57 -12.13
C LEU A 16 -3.67 -7.04 -13.52
N ALA A 17 -4.64 -6.83 -14.41
CA ALA A 17 -4.41 -6.22 -15.72
C ALA A 17 -4.01 -4.74 -15.58
N TRP A 18 -4.60 -4.02 -14.62
CA TRP A 18 -4.22 -2.64 -14.32
C TRP A 18 -2.79 -2.56 -13.73
N LEU A 19 -2.42 -3.48 -12.84
CA LEU A 19 -1.05 -3.63 -12.31
C LEU A 19 -0.03 -3.96 -13.41
N ALA A 20 -0.38 -4.80 -14.38
CA ALA A 20 0.50 -5.17 -15.48
C ALA A 20 0.76 -4.00 -16.44
N ILE A 21 -0.26 -3.18 -16.72
CA ILE A 21 -0.11 -1.96 -17.53
C ILE A 21 0.75 -0.92 -16.80
N TRP A 22 0.66 -0.83 -15.47
CA TRP A 22 1.48 0.07 -14.66
C TRP A 22 2.96 -0.37 -14.58
N LEU A 23 3.22 -1.68 -14.56
CA LEU A 23 4.57 -2.25 -14.62
C LEU A 23 5.26 -1.99 -15.98
N LEU A 24 4.51 -1.99 -17.08
CA LEU A 24 5.05 -1.75 -18.42
C LEU A 24 5.47 -0.29 -18.68
N VAL A 25 4.93 0.67 -17.91
CA VAL A 25 5.23 2.11 -18.06
C VAL A 25 6.48 2.53 -17.26
N SER A 26 7.15 1.61 -16.56
CA SER A 26 8.33 1.91 -15.73
C SER A 26 9.67 1.98 -16.50
N VAL A 27 9.65 2.29 -17.79
CA VAL A 27 10.87 2.50 -18.60
C VAL A 27 11.12 4.00 -18.73
N ASP A 28 12.11 4.51 -17.99
CA ASP A 28 12.63 5.86 -18.19
C ASP A 28 13.17 6.01 -19.63
N TYR A 29 13.00 7.19 -20.23
CA TYR A 29 13.38 7.57 -21.61
C TYR A 29 14.89 7.41 -21.94
N GLN A 30 15.70 6.88 -21.02
CA GLN A 30 17.16 6.74 -21.12
C GLN A 30 17.71 5.32 -20.88
N GLY A 31 16.88 4.29 -20.69
CA GLY A 31 17.34 2.90 -20.76
C GLY A 31 18.41 2.47 -19.74
N ARG A 32 18.44 3.05 -18.53
CA ARG A 32 19.40 2.65 -17.47
C ARG A 32 18.70 1.93 -16.30
N PRO A 33 19.22 0.79 -15.84
CA PRO A 33 18.74 0.16 -14.61
C PRO A 33 19.16 1.02 -13.40
N ARG A 34 18.18 1.55 -12.67
CA ARG A 34 18.39 2.27 -11.40
C ARG A 34 18.71 1.25 -10.30
N LEU A 35 20.00 1.03 -10.05
CA LEU A 35 20.50 0.45 -8.80
C LEU A 35 21.08 1.60 -7.96
N ALA A 36 20.22 2.20 -7.14
CA ALA A 36 20.65 3.03 -6.02
C ALA A 36 19.96 2.47 -4.77
N VAL A 37 20.63 1.51 -4.14
CA VAL A 37 20.20 0.94 -2.85
C VAL A 37 20.69 1.90 -1.76
N ALA A 38 19.96 2.99 -1.55
CA ALA A 38 20.04 3.71 -0.28
C ALA A 38 19.38 2.82 0.78
N SER A 39 19.98 2.72 1.98
CA SER A 39 19.45 1.92 3.10
C SER A 39 18.01 2.34 3.41
N ALA A 40 17.05 1.66 2.82
CA ALA A 40 15.64 1.86 3.08
C ALA A 40 15.37 1.32 4.48
N GLU A 41 14.90 2.17 5.40
CA GLU A 41 14.17 1.71 6.58
C GLU A 41 13.01 0.84 6.08
N SER A 42 13.19 -0.48 6.01
CA SER A 42 12.19 -1.34 5.39
C SER A 42 10.90 -1.34 6.22
N LEU A 43 9.77 -1.27 5.53
CA LEU A 43 8.48 -1.50 6.16
C LEU A 43 8.33 -3.00 6.44
N ASN A 44 8.25 -3.35 7.73
CA ASN A 44 8.03 -4.74 8.15
C ASN A 44 6.54 -5.10 8.09
N VAL A 45 6.11 -5.58 6.93
CA VAL A 45 4.74 -6.00 6.63
C VAL A 45 4.59 -7.53 6.57
N ASP A 46 5.70 -8.28 6.51
CA ASP A 46 5.66 -9.72 6.23
C ASP A 46 5.34 -10.57 7.48
N ASN A 47 5.56 -10.03 8.67
CA ASN A 47 5.33 -10.71 9.95
C ASN A 47 4.31 -9.97 10.82
N LEU A 48 3.07 -9.85 10.35
CA LEU A 48 1.99 -9.17 11.07
C LEU A 48 1.38 -10.07 12.18
N PRO A 49 1.22 -9.58 13.43
CA PRO A 49 0.68 -10.31 14.57
C PRO A 49 -0.73 -10.82 14.31
N LYS A 50 -1.04 -12.02 14.77
CA LYS A 50 -2.41 -12.58 14.70
C LYS A 50 -3.35 -11.93 15.72
N ASP A 51 -2.83 -11.49 16.85
CA ASP A 51 -3.59 -10.77 17.86
C ASP A 51 -4.11 -9.43 17.29
N PRO A 52 -5.42 -9.13 17.40
CA PRO A 52 -5.99 -7.91 16.83
C PRO A 52 -5.41 -6.60 17.38
N LYS A 53 -5.05 -6.55 18.68
CA LYS A 53 -4.51 -5.34 19.30
C LYS A 53 -3.07 -5.10 18.85
N GLU A 54 -2.25 -6.15 18.86
CA GLU A 54 -0.87 -6.06 18.37
C GLU A 54 -0.82 -5.82 16.85
N PHE A 55 -1.75 -6.40 16.08
CA PHE A 55 -1.91 -6.10 14.66
C PHE A 55 -2.14 -4.61 14.45
N ARG A 56 -3.14 -4.04 15.13
CA ARG A 56 -3.49 -2.62 15.02
C ARG A 56 -2.32 -1.71 15.38
N LYS A 57 -1.62 -2.01 16.47
CA LYS A 57 -0.43 -1.29 16.90
C LYS A 57 0.68 -1.33 15.83
N GLN A 58 0.91 -2.48 15.21
CA GLN A 58 1.90 -2.57 14.13
C GLN A 58 1.47 -1.81 12.87
N VAL A 59 0.18 -1.84 12.51
CA VAL A 59 -0.35 -1.02 11.41
C VAL A 59 -0.17 0.47 11.71
N GLU A 60 -0.48 0.92 12.93
CA GLU A 60 -0.25 2.31 13.35
C GLU A 60 1.24 2.70 13.26
N GLN A 61 2.16 1.82 13.67
CA GLN A 61 3.60 2.04 13.49
C GLN A 61 4.02 2.17 12.02
N ILE A 62 3.45 1.34 11.14
CA ILE A 62 3.70 1.42 9.69
C ILE A 62 3.18 2.75 9.12
N LEU A 63 1.97 3.17 9.52
CA LEU A 63 1.39 4.45 9.10
C LEU A 63 2.30 5.62 9.52
N ILE A 64 2.78 5.64 10.76
CA ILE A 64 3.70 6.67 11.26
C ILE A 64 4.99 6.72 10.44
N LYS A 65 5.56 5.56 10.07
CA LYS A 65 6.74 5.51 9.19
C LYS A 65 6.45 6.10 7.80
N GLY A 66 5.29 5.79 7.23
CA GLY A 66 4.84 6.37 5.96
C GLY A 66 4.68 7.88 6.04
N ASP A 67 4.03 8.40 7.09
CA ASP A 67 3.87 9.85 7.30
C ASP A 67 5.22 10.57 7.40
N ARG A 68 6.20 9.99 8.11
CA ARG A 68 7.56 10.53 8.18
C ARG A 68 8.24 10.58 6.81
N LEU A 69 8.03 9.57 5.96
CA LEU A 69 8.58 9.57 4.61
C LEU A 69 7.90 10.64 3.74
N VAL A 70 6.58 10.84 3.88
CA VAL A 70 5.87 11.96 3.23
C VAL A 70 6.51 13.29 3.62
N GLU A 71 6.74 13.53 4.91
CA GLU A 71 7.36 14.76 5.40
C GLU A 71 8.75 14.99 4.81
N LYS A 72 9.59 13.95 4.79
CA LYS A 72 10.93 13.99 4.16
C LYS A 72 10.84 14.36 2.68
N LEU A 73 9.99 13.68 1.92
CA LEU A 73 9.87 13.89 0.47
C LEU A 73 9.27 15.23 0.09
N ARG A 74 8.36 15.76 0.92
CA ARG A 74 7.83 17.13 0.76
C ARG A 74 8.93 18.19 0.84
N ALA A 75 10.00 17.93 1.59
CA ALA A 75 11.15 18.84 1.67
C ALA A 75 12.02 18.82 0.40
N THR A 76 12.06 17.70 -0.34
CA THR A 76 12.91 17.51 -1.53
C THR A 76 12.45 18.31 -2.76
N LYS A 77 11.17 18.71 -2.85
CA LYS A 77 10.58 19.57 -3.90
C LYS A 77 10.86 19.18 -5.37
N THR A 78 11.20 17.92 -5.66
CA THR A 78 11.34 17.42 -7.04
C THR A 78 9.99 16.93 -7.57
N PRO A 79 9.69 17.01 -8.88
CA PRO A 79 8.45 16.49 -9.46
C PRO A 79 8.22 15.00 -9.14
N GLN A 80 9.29 14.21 -9.14
CA GLN A 80 9.25 12.78 -8.80
C GLN A 80 8.89 12.56 -7.33
N ALA A 81 9.46 13.36 -6.41
CA ALA A 81 9.09 13.29 -4.99
C ALA A 81 7.64 13.73 -4.75
N VAL A 82 7.15 14.72 -5.48
CA VAL A 82 5.74 15.17 -5.39
C VAL A 82 4.79 14.06 -5.83
N ALA A 83 5.06 13.39 -6.95
CA ALA A 83 4.26 12.25 -7.41
C ALA A 83 4.27 11.10 -6.39
N ALA A 84 5.46 10.75 -5.89
CA ALA A 84 5.61 9.70 -4.88
C ALA A 84 4.88 10.02 -3.56
N VAL A 85 4.87 11.29 -3.15
CA VAL A 85 4.12 11.77 -1.98
C VAL A 85 2.62 11.56 -2.18
N LEU A 86 2.08 11.90 -3.35
CA LEU A 86 0.65 11.73 -3.63
C LEU A 86 0.24 10.25 -3.57
N ASP A 87 1.01 9.38 -4.22
CA ASP A 87 0.77 7.94 -4.20
C ASP A 87 0.82 7.39 -2.77
N LEU A 88 1.87 7.74 -2.01
CA LEU A 88 2.05 7.27 -0.64
C LEU A 88 0.92 7.75 0.28
N MET A 89 0.53 9.02 0.17
CA MET A 89 -0.58 9.59 0.96
C MET A 89 -1.90 8.90 0.66
N GLN A 90 -2.21 8.66 -0.62
CA GLN A 90 -3.43 7.98 -1.02
C GLN A 90 -3.52 6.58 -0.41
N THR A 91 -2.40 5.85 -0.39
CA THR A 91 -2.36 4.49 0.18
C THR A 91 -2.40 4.50 1.69
N LEU A 92 -1.75 5.45 2.36
CA LEU A 92 -1.86 5.65 3.80
C LEU A 92 -3.32 5.92 4.21
N ASP A 93 -4.03 6.77 3.48
CA ASP A 93 -5.43 7.05 3.74
C ASP A 93 -6.33 5.84 3.48
N ASN A 94 -6.02 5.03 2.47
CA ASN A 94 -6.72 3.76 2.26
C ASN A 94 -6.51 2.80 3.44
N VAL A 95 -5.28 2.62 3.92
CA VAL A 95 -4.99 1.78 5.10
C VAL A 95 -5.75 2.29 6.33
N ARG A 96 -5.77 3.61 6.57
CA ARG A 96 -6.55 4.24 7.67
C ARG A 96 -8.05 3.99 7.56
N ARG A 97 -8.61 3.95 6.36
CA ARG A 97 -10.03 3.63 6.15
C ARG A 97 -10.33 2.16 6.37
N GLU A 98 -9.44 1.28 5.92
CA GLU A 98 -9.60 -0.17 6.07
C GLU A 98 -9.42 -0.61 7.52
N ILE A 99 -8.47 -0.06 8.27
CA ILE A 99 -8.22 -0.47 9.67
C ILE A 99 -9.43 -0.17 10.58
N VAL A 100 -10.16 0.91 10.33
CA VAL A 100 -11.40 1.24 11.07
C VAL A 100 -12.48 0.17 10.89
N LYS A 101 -12.46 -0.57 9.78
CA LYS A 101 -13.41 -1.68 9.55
C LYS A 101 -13.17 -2.86 10.49
N LEU A 102 -11.99 -2.96 11.10
CA LEU A 102 -11.69 -3.96 12.13
C LEU A 102 -12.32 -3.61 13.48
N ASP A 103 -12.71 -2.36 13.71
CA ASP A 103 -13.30 -1.92 14.98
C ASP A 103 -14.84 -2.03 14.98
N ARG A 104 -15.47 -2.31 13.83
CA ARG A 104 -16.93 -2.28 13.65
C ARG A 104 -17.45 -3.51 12.92
N PHE A 105 -17.64 -4.60 13.66
CA PHE A 105 -18.24 -5.83 13.14
C PHE A 105 -19.77 -5.86 13.23
N ASP A 106 -20.37 -5.13 14.17
CA ASP A 106 -21.82 -5.16 14.38
C ASP A 106 -22.55 -4.55 13.18
N GLY A 107 -23.26 -5.41 12.43
CA GLY A 107 -24.05 -5.05 11.26
C GLY A 107 -23.26 -4.90 9.95
N ALA A 108 -21.97 -5.26 9.92
CA ALA A 108 -21.11 -5.09 8.74
C ALA A 108 -21.32 -6.17 7.67
N LYS A 109 -21.14 -5.79 6.39
CA LYS A 109 -21.23 -6.71 5.23
C LYS A 109 -20.00 -7.63 5.07
N TRP A 110 -19.06 -7.64 6.01
CA TRP A 110 -17.77 -8.31 5.89
C TRP A 110 -17.36 -8.98 7.21
N THR A 111 -16.58 -10.05 7.10
CA THR A 111 -16.01 -10.79 8.23
C THR A 111 -14.70 -10.16 8.72
N GLU A 112 -14.30 -10.46 9.97
CA GLU A 112 -12.99 -10.06 10.53
C GLU A 112 -11.82 -10.49 9.63
N LYS A 113 -11.87 -11.72 9.12
CA LYS A 113 -10.85 -12.24 8.21
C LYS A 113 -10.77 -11.44 6.91
N GLU A 114 -11.91 -11.03 6.34
CA GLU A 114 -11.96 -10.23 5.12
C GLU A 114 -11.45 -8.80 5.35
N ALA A 115 -11.86 -8.17 6.46
CA ALA A 115 -11.37 -6.85 6.83
C ALA A 115 -9.85 -6.86 7.06
N ARG A 116 -9.34 -7.88 7.75
CA ARG A 116 -7.91 -8.04 7.98
C ARG A 116 -7.14 -8.28 6.67
N GLY A 117 -7.62 -9.18 5.81
CA GLY A 117 -7.01 -9.44 4.50
C GLY A 117 -6.98 -8.19 3.61
N SER A 118 -7.99 -7.32 3.71
CA SER A 118 -8.01 -6.02 3.04
C SER A 118 -6.90 -5.10 3.55
N VAL A 119 -6.74 -4.98 4.87
CA VAL A 119 -5.67 -4.19 5.48
C VAL A 119 -4.30 -4.72 5.08
N GLU A 120 -4.09 -6.05 5.14
CA GLU A 120 -2.82 -6.69 4.74
C GLU A 120 -2.48 -6.42 3.28
N ALA A 121 -3.46 -6.49 2.37
CA ALA A 121 -3.26 -6.16 0.96
C ALA A 121 -2.86 -4.68 0.75
N MET A 122 -3.50 -3.76 1.48
CA MET A 122 -3.14 -2.34 1.42
C MET A 122 -1.76 -2.06 2.01
N LEU A 123 -1.36 -2.79 3.06
CA LEU A 123 -0.02 -2.67 3.63
C LEU A 123 1.07 -3.17 2.67
N GLN A 124 0.79 -4.22 1.90
CA GLN A 124 1.72 -4.69 0.86
C GLN A 124 1.87 -3.66 -0.27
N LEU A 125 0.77 -3.01 -0.69
CA LEU A 125 0.85 -1.89 -1.63
C LEU A 125 1.64 -0.71 -1.04
N LEU A 126 1.41 -0.39 0.24
CA LEU A 126 2.13 0.67 0.95
C LEU A 126 3.63 0.35 1.02
N LYS A 127 4.02 -0.90 1.27
CA LYS A 127 5.42 -1.34 1.26
C LYS A 127 6.09 -1.04 -0.07
N VAL A 128 5.47 -1.44 -1.18
CA VAL A 128 6.00 -1.19 -2.53
C VAL A 128 6.15 0.31 -2.81
N GLN A 129 5.16 1.12 -2.44
CA GLN A 129 5.22 2.57 -2.65
C GLN A 129 6.26 3.22 -1.74
N TYR A 130 6.35 2.79 -0.49
CA TYR A 130 7.35 3.26 0.45
C TYR A 130 8.76 2.97 -0.05
N GLU A 131 9.04 1.75 -0.53
CA GLU A 131 10.35 1.38 -1.07
C GLU A 131 10.72 2.27 -2.26
N LYS A 132 9.79 2.45 -3.21
CA LYS A 132 9.98 3.36 -4.36
C LYS A 132 10.24 4.80 -3.94
N ALA A 133 9.45 5.30 -2.99
CA ALA A 133 9.53 6.67 -2.51
C ALA A 133 10.78 6.91 -1.64
N SER A 134 11.20 5.91 -0.87
CA SER A 134 12.41 5.98 -0.03
C SER A 134 13.68 6.16 -0.85
N ALA A 135 13.72 5.59 -2.06
CA ALA A 135 14.83 5.77 -3.00
C ALA A 135 14.93 7.20 -3.57
N LEU A 136 13.90 8.05 -3.37
CA LEU A 136 13.87 9.44 -3.84
C LEU A 136 14.22 10.45 -2.74
N GLY A 137 14.21 10.04 -1.47
CA GLY A 137 14.48 10.88 -0.32
C GLY A 137 15.85 10.63 0.33
N GLY A 138 16.68 9.77 -0.28
CA GLY A 138 18.06 9.49 0.13
C GLY A 138 19.08 10.37 -0.55
#